data_AF-A0A534ZQ06-F1
#
_entry.id   AF-A0A534ZQ06-F1
#
_cell.length_a   1.000
_cell.length_b   1.000
_cell.length_c   1.000
_cell.angle_alpha   90.00
_cell.angle_beta   90.00
_cell.angle_gamma   90.00
#
_symmetry.space_group_name_H-M   'P 1'
#
loop_
_entity.id
_entity.type
_entity.pdbx_description
1 polymer ?
#
loop_
_entity_poly.entity_id
_entity_poly.type
_entity_poly.pdbx_seq_one_letter_code
_entity_poly.pdbx_strand_id
1 'polypeptide(L)'
;MTIEKRPNAIADKTAPSQAPRVPAVERPGGGPKLPGPPGGPGTERFRLLAYVKQESMVRVDKRPDETVLTWPHLLRAEFLMAGLISGLLVVTSFLIQAPLEEMANASVTPHVAKAPWYFLGLQEILSYFNATVAGVLVPTLYLVGLAIIPYIDRSPFKAARDRKLIWIFFLCLMVGGLIVTFIGSFFRGPGWNWRWPWEGIFFNL
;
A
#
# COMPACT_ATOMS: atom_id res chain seq x y z
N MET A 1 12.84 34.96 3.96
CA MET A 1 11.39 35.18 4.16
C MET A 1 11.07 34.88 5.61
N THR A 2 11.00 35.93 6.42
CA THR A 2 10.73 35.91 7.86
C THR A 2 9.21 35.88 8.09
N ILE A 3 8.73 34.91 8.86
CA ILE A 3 7.32 34.78 9.23
C ILE A 3 7.03 35.80 10.35
N GLU A 4 6.28 36.85 10.02
CA GLU A 4 5.81 37.85 10.98
C GLU A 4 4.60 37.31 11.75
N LYS A 5 4.72 37.26 13.08
CA LYS A 5 3.67 36.76 14.00
C LYS A 5 2.68 37.90 14.27
N ARG A 6 1.46 37.82 13.73
CA ARG A 6 0.41 38.82 14.00
C ARG A 6 0.08 38.89 15.50
N PRO A 7 -0.11 40.09 16.10
CA PRO A 7 -0.49 40.22 17.50
C PRO A 7 -1.96 39.84 17.71
N ASN A 8 -2.25 39.21 18.86
CA ASN A 8 -3.61 38.91 19.30
C ASN A 8 -4.42 40.21 19.48
N ALA A 9 -5.46 40.38 18.67
CA ALA A 9 -6.44 41.44 18.87
C ALA A 9 -7.27 41.13 20.12
N ILE A 10 -7.05 41.93 21.16
CA ILE A 10 -7.89 41.97 22.36
C ILE A 10 -9.25 42.51 21.90
N ALA A 11 -10.30 41.71 22.09
CA ALA A 11 -11.66 42.10 21.72
C ALA A 11 -12.10 43.35 22.50
N ASP A 12 -12.35 44.43 21.77
CA ASP A 12 -12.99 45.64 22.29
C ASP A 12 -14.39 45.31 22.78
N LYS A 13 -14.62 45.45 24.08
CA LYS A 13 -15.87 45.09 24.77
C LYS A 13 -16.94 46.19 24.68
N THR A 14 -16.74 47.22 23.86
CA THR A 14 -17.60 48.40 23.81
C THR A 14 -18.32 48.63 22.47
N ALA A 15 -18.19 47.70 21.52
CA ALA A 15 -18.91 47.79 20.25
C ALA A 15 -20.43 47.56 20.43
N PRO A 16 -21.31 48.45 19.94
CA PRO A 16 -22.75 48.25 20.02
C PRO A 16 -23.16 47.00 19.23
N SER A 17 -23.78 46.05 19.92
CA SER A 17 -24.35 44.83 19.32
C SER A 17 -25.56 45.19 18.46
N GLN A 18 -25.34 45.40 17.18
CA GLN A 18 -26.39 45.34 16.17
C GLN A 18 -26.00 44.31 15.12
N ALA A 19 -26.24 43.04 15.44
CA ALA A 19 -26.30 41.99 14.43
C ALA A 19 -27.57 42.20 13.58
N PRO A 20 -27.49 42.17 12.24
CA PRO A 20 -28.66 42.22 11.38
C PRO A 20 -29.62 41.06 11.70
N ARG A 21 -30.92 41.36 11.85
CA ARG A 21 -31.96 40.31 12.03
C ARG A 21 -32.10 39.50 10.74
N VAL A 22 -31.54 38.30 10.74
CA VAL A 22 -31.82 37.29 9.70
C VAL A 22 -33.25 36.77 9.93
N PRO A 23 -34.14 36.76 8.91
CA PRO A 23 -35.47 36.19 9.07
C PRO A 23 -35.38 34.69 9.34
N ALA A 24 -36.28 34.19 10.19
CA ALA A 24 -36.30 32.78 10.61
C ALA A 24 -36.60 31.87 9.41
N VAL A 25 -35.68 30.95 9.11
CA VAL A 25 -35.91 29.87 8.15
C VAL A 25 -36.95 28.93 8.74
N GLU A 26 -38.16 28.94 8.18
CA GLU A 26 -39.22 28.00 8.54
C GLU A 26 -38.87 26.63 7.96
N ARG A 27 -38.42 25.70 8.82
CA ARG A 27 -38.12 24.32 8.42
C ARG A 27 -39.41 23.50 8.42
N PRO A 28 -39.76 22.82 7.32
CA PRO A 28 -40.89 21.91 7.31
C PRO A 28 -40.51 20.60 8.02
N GLY A 29 -41.36 20.14 8.93
CA GLY A 29 -41.29 18.80 9.52
C GLY A 29 -40.76 18.77 10.95
N GLY A 30 -41.66 18.52 11.90
CA GLY A 30 -41.37 18.35 13.32
C GLY A 30 -40.52 17.11 13.60
N GLY A 31 -39.20 17.30 13.68
CA GLY A 31 -38.33 16.39 14.41
C GLY A 31 -38.51 16.55 15.93
N PRO A 32 -38.06 15.58 16.75
CA PRO A 32 -38.17 15.68 18.21
C PRO A 32 -37.48 16.95 18.70
N LYS A 33 -38.23 17.80 19.43
CA LYS A 33 -37.71 19.03 20.01
C LYS A 33 -36.50 18.70 20.89
N LEU A 34 -35.35 19.28 20.56
CA LEU A 34 -34.15 19.18 21.38
C LEU A 34 -34.44 19.76 22.78
N PRO A 35 -33.90 19.16 23.87
CA PRO A 35 -34.16 19.66 25.21
C PRO A 35 -33.61 21.08 25.37
N GLY A 36 -34.49 22.01 25.74
CA GLY A 36 -34.11 23.35 26.16
C GLY A 36 -33.46 23.33 27.56
N PRO A 37 -32.82 24.44 27.98
CA PRO A 37 -32.20 24.56 29.29
C PRO A 37 -33.20 24.27 30.43
N PRO A 38 -32.78 23.64 31.54
CA PRO A 38 -33.67 23.29 32.63
C PRO A 38 -34.31 24.54 33.24
N GLY A 39 -35.65 24.60 33.30
CA GLY A 39 -36.37 25.59 34.10
C GLY A 39 -37.35 26.51 33.37
N GLY A 40 -37.55 26.36 32.05
CA GLY A 40 -38.58 27.11 31.31
C GLY A 40 -39.98 26.48 31.42
N PRO A 41 -41.07 27.27 31.52
CA PRO A 41 -42.44 26.74 31.42
C PRO A 41 -42.65 26.05 30.07
N GLY A 42 -43.09 24.79 30.07
CA GLY A 42 -43.30 23.98 28.85
C GLY A 42 -42.25 22.90 28.56
N THR A 43 -41.35 22.60 29.52
CA THR A 43 -40.30 21.60 29.34
C THR A 43 -40.72 20.23 29.91
N GLU A 44 -41.09 19.29 29.04
CA GLU A 44 -41.37 17.91 29.46
C GLU A 44 -40.10 17.19 29.92
N ARG A 45 -40.21 16.42 31.01
CA ARG A 45 -39.10 15.66 31.61
C ARG A 45 -38.92 14.35 30.86
N PHE A 46 -38.06 14.33 29.84
CA PHE A 46 -37.68 13.08 29.18
C PHE A 46 -36.75 12.27 30.09
N ARG A 47 -37.25 11.15 30.64
CA ARG A 47 -36.46 10.15 31.36
C ARG A 47 -35.75 9.27 30.34
N LEU A 48 -34.42 9.22 30.37
CA LEU A 48 -33.63 8.29 29.55
C LEU A 48 -34.03 6.85 29.95
N LEU A 49 -34.84 6.18 29.12
CA LEU A 49 -35.35 4.84 29.41
C LEU A 49 -34.30 3.75 29.14
N ALA A 50 -33.39 3.98 28.19
CA ALA A 50 -32.22 3.14 28.00
C ALA A 50 -31.14 3.90 27.23
N TYR A 51 -29.91 3.85 27.74
CA TYR A 51 -28.72 4.18 26.94
C TYR A 51 -28.24 2.89 26.31
N VAL A 52 -28.66 2.62 25.07
CA VAL A 52 -28.05 1.57 24.28
C VAL A 52 -26.75 2.15 23.73
N LYS A 53 -25.63 1.73 24.33
CA LYS A 53 -24.30 1.97 23.78
C LYS A 53 -24.24 1.22 22.45
N GLN A 54 -24.59 1.91 21.37
CA GLN A 54 -24.41 1.41 20.03
C GLN A 54 -22.89 1.34 19.83
N GLU A 55 -22.29 0.19 20.16
CA GLU A 55 -20.96 -0.15 19.72
C GLU A 55 -21.04 -0.36 18.22
N SER A 56 -21.04 0.76 17.51
CA SER A 56 -21.01 0.81 16.08
C SER A 56 -19.68 0.20 15.66
N MET A 57 -19.67 -1.10 15.41
CA MET A 57 -18.94 -1.63 14.26
C MET A 57 -19.62 -1.17 12.95
N VAL A 58 -20.02 0.09 12.88
CA VAL A 58 -20.11 0.82 11.62
C VAL A 58 -18.65 1.05 11.31
N ARG A 59 -18.11 0.20 10.44
CA ARG A 59 -16.90 0.51 9.68
C ARG A 59 -17.01 1.99 9.36
N VAL A 60 -16.09 2.82 9.87
CA VAL A 60 -16.03 4.22 9.46
C VAL A 60 -15.75 4.14 7.97
N ASP A 61 -16.84 4.10 7.20
CA ASP A 61 -16.82 4.29 5.78
C ASP A 61 -16.02 5.58 5.61
N LYS A 62 -15.08 5.55 4.66
CA LYS A 62 -14.57 6.82 4.14
C LYS A 62 -15.79 7.68 3.92
N ARG A 63 -15.76 8.92 4.44
CA ARG A 63 -16.91 9.81 4.36
C ARG A 63 -17.43 9.72 2.93
N PRO A 64 -18.73 9.57 2.66
CA PRO A 64 -19.25 9.44 1.30
C PRO A 64 -18.67 10.51 0.35
N ASP A 65 -18.39 11.69 0.92
CA ASP A 65 -17.71 12.85 0.35
C ASP A 65 -16.27 12.61 -0.16
N GLU A 66 -15.58 11.56 0.32
CA GLU A 66 -14.22 11.14 -0.07
C GLU A 66 -14.21 9.97 -1.07
N THR A 67 -15.38 9.48 -1.48
CA THR A 67 -15.51 8.37 -2.43
C THR A 67 -16.13 8.87 -3.74
N VAL A 68 -15.57 8.40 -4.86
CA VAL A 68 -16.05 8.74 -6.20
C VAL A 68 -16.56 7.49 -6.89
N LEU A 69 -17.55 7.66 -7.78
CA LEU A 69 -18.11 6.55 -8.56
C LEU A 69 -17.01 5.89 -9.42
N THR A 70 -16.89 4.57 -9.29
CA THR A 70 -15.94 3.72 -10.03
C THR A 70 -16.02 3.97 -11.54
N TRP A 71 -17.25 4.04 -12.05
CA TRP A 71 -17.54 4.51 -13.39
C TRP A 71 -17.93 5.99 -13.34
N PRO A 72 -17.41 6.87 -14.22
CA PRO A 72 -16.36 6.65 -15.23
C PRO A 72 -14.94 6.96 -14.73
N HIS A 73 -14.75 7.31 -13.45
CA HIS A 73 -13.51 7.93 -12.96
C HIS A 73 -12.35 6.93 -12.84
N LEU A 74 -12.56 5.84 -12.10
CA LEU A 74 -11.54 4.81 -11.91
C LEU A 74 -11.27 4.07 -13.22
N LEU A 75 -12.34 3.68 -13.93
CA LEU A 75 -12.22 2.89 -15.16
C LEU A 75 -11.48 3.64 -16.28
N ARG A 76 -11.58 4.97 -16.38
CA ARG A 76 -10.74 5.74 -17.32
C ARG A 76 -9.26 5.63 -16.98
N ALA A 77 -8.90 5.83 -15.71
CA ALA A 77 -7.51 5.77 -15.28
C ALA A 77 -6.93 4.36 -15.47
N GLU A 78 -7.70 3.33 -15.14
CA GLU A 78 -7.31 1.94 -15.31
C GLU A 78 -7.13 1.57 -16.79
N PHE A 79 -8.05 1.96 -17.67
CA PHE A 79 -7.93 1.70 -19.10
C PHE A 79 -6.73 2.42 -19.74
N LEU A 80 -6.44 3.65 -19.29
CA LEU A 80 -5.25 4.40 -19.72
C LEU A 80 -3.95 3.70 -19.27
N MET A 81 -3.86 3.29 -18.00
CA MET A 81 -2.68 2.58 -17.49
C MET A 81 -2.51 1.21 -18.13
N ALA A 82 -3.59 0.47 -18.33
CA ALA A 82 -3.58 -0.80 -19.05
C ALA A 82 -3.07 -0.60 -20.49
N GLY A 83 -3.59 0.39 -21.21
CA GLY A 83 -3.12 0.74 -22.56
C GLY A 83 -1.64 1.13 -22.59
N LEU A 84 -1.17 1.91 -21.61
CA LEU A 84 0.24 2.28 -21.50
C LEU A 84 1.14 1.06 -21.22
N ILE A 85 0.75 0.17 -20.30
CA ILE A 85 1.50 -1.06 -20.01
C ILE A 85 1.52 -1.98 -21.22
N SER A 86 0.37 -2.20 -21.88
CA SER A 86 0.30 -2.99 -23.11
C SER A 86 1.16 -2.41 -24.22
N GLY A 87 1.10 -1.09 -24.43
CA GLY A 87 1.95 -0.39 -25.40
C GLY A 87 3.43 -0.54 -25.08
N LEU A 88 3.83 -0.37 -23.82
CA LEU A 88 5.20 -0.57 -23.36
C LEU A 88 5.68 -2.00 -23.63
N LEU A 89 4.86 -3.02 -23.34
CA LEU A 89 5.21 -4.42 -23.59
C LEU A 89 5.38 -4.70 -25.09
N VAL A 90 4.48 -4.18 -25.94
CA VAL A 90 4.56 -4.34 -27.40
C VAL A 90 5.80 -3.65 -27.96
N VAL A 91 6.06 -2.39 -27.56
CA VAL A 91 7.27 -1.65 -27.99
C VAL A 91 8.53 -2.39 -27.54
N THR A 92 8.57 -2.86 -26.29
CA THR A 92 9.72 -3.62 -25.77
C THR A 92 9.91 -4.92 -26.55
N SER A 93 8.83 -5.61 -26.91
CA SER A 93 8.89 -6.83 -27.71
C SER A 93 9.45 -6.61 -29.12
N PHE A 94 9.25 -5.43 -29.71
CA PHE A 94 9.81 -5.10 -31.02
C PHE A 94 11.26 -4.62 -30.94
N LEU A 95 11.64 -3.93 -29.86
CA LEU A 95 12.98 -3.36 -29.70
C LEU A 95 14.00 -4.34 -29.11
N ILE A 96 13.56 -5.26 -28.25
CA ILE A 96 14.40 -6.23 -27.57
C ILE A 96 14.02 -7.62 -28.05
N GLN A 97 14.78 -8.12 -29.04
CA GLN A 97 14.60 -9.49 -29.53
C GLN A 97 15.30 -10.46 -28.57
N ALA A 98 14.52 -11.34 -27.94
CA ALA A 98 15.09 -12.41 -27.14
C ALA A 98 15.80 -13.42 -28.05
N PRO A 99 17.07 -13.76 -27.78
CA PRO A 99 17.78 -14.79 -28.53
C PRO A 99 17.08 -16.14 -28.32
N LEU A 100 16.79 -16.86 -29.40
CA LEU A 100 16.28 -18.23 -29.29
C LEU A 100 17.46 -19.17 -29.02
N GLU A 101 17.34 -19.96 -27.95
CA GLU A 101 18.27 -21.05 -27.67
C GLU A 101 18.06 -22.24 -28.61
N GLU A 102 19.05 -23.14 -28.65
CA GLU A 102 18.96 -24.38 -29.43
C GLU A 102 17.84 -25.30 -28.92
N MET A 103 17.43 -26.27 -29.75
CA MET A 103 16.46 -27.27 -29.33
C MET A 103 16.97 -28.03 -28.10
N ALA A 104 16.07 -28.23 -27.13
CA ALA A 104 16.40 -28.86 -25.86
C ALA A 104 17.02 -30.26 -26.06
N ASN A 105 18.19 -30.47 -25.45
CA ASN A 105 18.92 -31.72 -25.49
C ASN A 105 19.24 -32.21 -24.06
N ALA A 106 18.70 -33.37 -23.67
CA ALA A 106 18.93 -33.93 -22.34
C ALA A 106 20.37 -34.40 -22.08
N SER A 107 21.17 -34.60 -23.14
CA SER A 107 22.57 -35.04 -23.03
C SER A 107 23.56 -33.89 -22.89
N VAL A 108 23.13 -32.64 -23.02
CA VAL A 108 24.00 -31.45 -22.98
C VAL A 108 23.43 -30.43 -21.99
N THR A 109 24.19 -30.14 -20.94
CA THR A 109 23.86 -29.05 -20.01
C THR A 109 24.53 -27.76 -20.49
N PRO A 110 23.79 -26.65 -20.69
CA PRO A 110 24.37 -25.37 -21.06
C PRO A 110 25.44 -24.92 -20.06
N HIS A 111 26.50 -24.27 -20.58
CA HIS A 111 27.63 -23.82 -19.76
C HIS A 111 27.23 -22.78 -18.71
N VAL A 112 26.19 -21.98 -18.98
CA VAL A 112 25.61 -21.00 -18.05
C VAL A 112 24.09 -21.14 -18.09
N ALA A 113 23.52 -21.80 -17.08
CA ALA A 113 22.08 -21.95 -16.91
C ALA A 113 21.59 -20.99 -15.82
N LYS A 114 21.19 -19.77 -16.20
CA LYS A 114 20.56 -18.80 -15.31
C LYS A 114 19.05 -18.94 -15.37
N ALA A 115 18.41 -18.99 -14.21
CA ALA A 115 16.96 -18.95 -14.09
C ALA A 115 16.42 -17.58 -14.53
N PRO A 116 15.13 -17.50 -14.89
CA PRO A 116 14.48 -16.22 -15.12
C PRO A 116 14.70 -15.24 -13.95
N TRP A 117 14.79 -13.95 -14.24
CA TRP A 117 15.18 -12.91 -13.27
C TRP A 117 14.37 -12.92 -11.96
N TYR A 118 13.09 -13.30 -12.01
CA TYR A 118 12.21 -13.40 -10.83
C TYR A 118 12.49 -14.64 -9.95
N PHE A 119 13.19 -15.65 -10.47
CA PHE A 119 13.65 -16.83 -9.72
C PHE A 119 15.15 -16.81 -9.42
N LEU A 120 15.89 -15.85 -9.98
CA LEU A 120 17.33 -15.82 -9.90
C LEU A 120 17.82 -15.66 -8.44
N GLY A 121 17.11 -14.87 -7.63
CA GLY A 121 17.39 -14.79 -6.19
C GLY A 121 17.19 -16.12 -5.45
N LEU A 122 16.20 -16.93 -5.85
CA LEU A 122 15.99 -18.26 -5.28
C LEU A 122 17.10 -19.22 -5.70
N GLN A 123 17.50 -19.18 -6.98
CA GLN A 123 18.61 -19.98 -7.49
C GLN A 123 19.92 -19.67 -6.74
N GLU A 124 20.15 -18.40 -6.41
CA GLU A 124 21.32 -18.00 -5.62
C GLU A 124 21.29 -18.60 -4.21
N ILE A 125 20.14 -18.59 -3.53
CA ILE A 125 19.97 -19.24 -2.22
C ILE A 125 20.20 -20.76 -2.34
N LEU A 126 19.75 -21.37 -3.43
CA LEU A 126 19.94 -22.80 -3.72
C LEU A 126 21.42 -23.20 -3.83
N SER A 127 22.31 -22.25 -4.14
CA SER A 127 23.76 -22.52 -4.17
C SER A 127 24.39 -22.65 -2.79
N TYR A 128 23.74 -22.13 -1.75
CA TYR A 128 24.25 -22.15 -0.37
C TYR A 128 23.59 -23.22 0.50
N PHE A 129 22.36 -23.65 0.16
CA PHE A 129 21.57 -24.56 0.97
C PHE A 129 21.11 -25.78 0.16
N ASN A 130 20.73 -26.85 0.87
CA ASN A 130 20.11 -28.02 0.24
C ASN A 130 18.80 -27.63 -0.48
N ALA A 131 18.52 -28.32 -1.60
CA ALA A 131 17.33 -28.11 -2.43
C ALA A 131 16.01 -28.11 -1.64
N THR A 132 15.86 -28.97 -0.63
CA THR A 132 14.65 -29.01 0.20
C THR A 132 14.48 -27.74 1.04
N VAL A 133 15.59 -27.21 1.57
CA VAL A 133 15.56 -26.01 2.42
C VAL A 133 15.28 -24.78 1.57
N ALA A 134 16.08 -24.56 0.53
CA ALA A 134 15.99 -23.35 -0.28
C ALA A 134 14.84 -23.38 -1.29
N GLY A 135 14.49 -24.54 -1.84
CA GLY A 135 13.43 -24.67 -2.85
C GLY A 135 12.03 -24.85 -2.27
N VAL A 136 11.90 -25.50 -1.11
CA VAL A 136 10.58 -25.80 -0.50
C VAL A 136 10.36 -24.97 0.75
N LEU A 137 11.25 -25.10 1.74
CA LEU A 137 11.03 -24.52 3.07
C LEU A 137 11.07 -22.99 3.06
N VAL A 138 12.04 -22.36 2.39
CA VAL A 138 12.16 -20.90 2.32
C VAL A 138 10.96 -20.24 1.64
N PRO A 139 10.53 -20.65 0.42
CA PRO A 139 9.32 -20.09 -0.20
C PRO A 139 8.06 -20.35 0.61
N THR A 140 7.94 -21.54 1.21
CA THR A 140 6.79 -21.88 2.06
C THR A 140 6.73 -20.98 3.28
N LEU A 141 7.85 -20.79 3.99
CA LEU A 141 7.92 -19.88 5.14
C LEU A 141 7.67 -18.43 4.75
N TYR A 142 8.12 -18.00 3.57
CA TYR A 142 7.83 -16.66 3.06
C TYR A 142 6.32 -16.45 2.86
N LEU A 143 5.65 -17.38 2.16
CA LEU A 143 4.21 -17.30 1.89
C LEU A 143 3.36 -17.45 3.16
N VAL A 144 3.67 -18.44 4.01
CA VAL A 144 3.00 -18.64 5.30
C VAL A 144 3.24 -17.44 6.22
N GLY A 145 4.47 -16.93 6.25
CA GLY A 145 4.82 -15.72 6.99
C GLY A 145 3.94 -14.55 6.58
N LEU A 146 3.81 -14.28 5.28
CA LEU A 146 2.91 -13.24 4.74
C LEU A 146 1.44 -13.50 5.09
N ALA A 147 0.97 -14.74 5.01
CA ALA A 147 -0.41 -15.11 5.33
C ALA A 147 -0.74 -14.96 6.82
N ILE A 148 0.25 -15.12 7.71
CA ILE A 148 0.08 -14.98 9.16
C ILE A 148 0.05 -13.51 9.60
N ILE A 149 0.64 -12.57 8.84
CA ILE A 149 0.67 -11.13 9.15
C ILE A 149 -0.67 -10.58 9.66
N PRO A 150 -1.82 -10.75 8.98
CA PRO A 150 -3.09 -10.21 9.45
C PRO A 150 -3.55 -10.72 10.83
N TYR A 151 -3.05 -11.88 11.28
CA TYR A 151 -3.41 -12.48 12.56
C TYR A 151 -2.50 -12.05 13.72
N ILE A 152 -1.23 -11.76 13.43
CA ILE A 152 -0.24 -11.35 14.45
C ILE A 152 -0.18 -9.83 14.61
N ASP A 153 -0.59 -9.08 13.58
CA ASP A 153 -0.52 -7.63 13.59
C ASP A 153 -1.64 -7.00 14.44
N ARG A 154 -1.30 -6.73 15.71
CA ARG A 154 -2.17 -6.04 16.67
C ARG A 154 -1.93 -4.53 16.70
N SER A 155 -1.35 -3.94 15.65
CA SER A 155 -1.02 -2.52 15.67
C SER A 155 -2.29 -1.65 15.77
N PRO A 156 -2.28 -0.61 16.64
CA PRO A 156 -3.43 0.28 16.80
C PRO A 156 -3.66 1.18 15.57
N PHE A 157 -2.64 1.32 14.72
CA PHE A 157 -2.70 2.10 13.49
C PHE A 157 -3.34 1.28 12.36
N LYS A 158 -4.44 1.78 11.79
CA LYS A 158 -5.09 1.17 10.63
C LYS A 158 -4.46 1.59 9.29
N ALA A 159 -3.83 2.76 9.25
CA ALA A 159 -3.15 3.25 8.06
C ALA A 159 -1.80 2.53 7.89
N ALA A 160 -1.58 1.93 6.72
CA ALA A 160 -0.32 1.25 6.41
C ALA A 160 0.90 2.19 6.56
N ARG A 161 0.73 3.50 6.30
CA ARG A 161 1.80 4.51 6.40
C ARG A 161 2.37 4.67 7.81
N ASP A 162 1.56 4.46 8.84
CA ASP A 162 1.96 4.71 10.23
C ASP A 162 2.72 3.50 10.83
N ARG A 163 2.73 2.37 10.12
CA ARG A 163 3.33 1.11 10.56
C ARG A 163 4.81 1.03 10.18
N LYS A 164 5.62 1.90 10.80
CA LYS A 164 7.06 2.06 10.49
C LYS A 164 7.85 0.75 10.58
N LEU A 165 7.61 -0.07 11.61
CA LEU A 165 8.33 -1.34 11.79
C LEU A 165 8.04 -2.35 10.66
N ILE A 166 6.77 -2.44 10.22
CA ILE A 166 6.39 -3.33 9.12
C ILE A 166 7.04 -2.86 7.81
N TRP A 167 7.06 -1.55 7.57
CA TRP A 167 7.76 -0.99 6.41
C TRP A 167 9.26 -1.28 6.45
N ILE A 168 9.92 -1.11 7.59
CA ILE A 168 11.36 -1.41 7.73
C ILE A 168 11.62 -2.90 7.48
N PHE A 169 10.81 -3.79 8.07
CA PHE A 169 10.94 -5.23 7.86
C PHE A 169 10.70 -5.63 6.41
N PHE A 170 9.61 -5.14 5.80
CA PHE A 170 9.28 -5.41 4.40
C PHE A 170 10.33 -4.85 3.44
N LEU A 171 10.82 -3.64 3.68
CA LEU A 171 11.88 -3.03 2.89
C LEU A 171 13.20 -3.81 3.02
N CYS A 172 13.54 -4.28 4.22
CA CYS A 172 14.71 -5.13 4.45
C CYS A 172 14.60 -6.42 3.63
N LEU A 173 13.43 -7.08 3.61
CA LEU A 173 13.20 -8.26 2.78
C LEU A 173 13.31 -7.97 1.27
N MET A 174 12.73 -6.85 0.81
CA MET A 174 12.81 -6.45 -0.61
C MET A 174 14.25 -6.13 -1.03
N VAL A 175 14.97 -5.33 -0.24
CA VAL A 175 16.35 -4.96 -0.52
C VAL A 175 17.25 -6.20 -0.45
N GLY A 176 17.06 -7.07 0.55
CA GLY A 176 17.77 -8.34 0.64
C GLY A 176 17.53 -9.23 -0.58
N GLY A 177 16.27 -9.36 -1.02
CA GLY A 177 15.92 -10.12 -2.23
C GLY A 177 16.53 -9.53 -3.50
N LEU A 178 16.55 -8.21 -3.64
CA LEU A 178 17.20 -7.51 -4.76
C LEU A 178 18.71 -7.71 -4.74
N ILE A 179 19.35 -7.63 -3.57
CA ILE A 179 20.80 -7.87 -3.43
C ILE A 179 21.14 -9.30 -3.85
N VAL A 180 20.40 -10.30 -3.37
CA VAL A 180 20.63 -11.71 -3.74
C VAL A 180 20.42 -11.93 -5.24
N THR A 181 19.37 -11.33 -5.81
CA THR A 181 19.10 -11.37 -7.26
C THR A 181 20.22 -10.69 -8.06
N PHE A 182 20.74 -9.56 -7.57
CA PHE A 182 21.85 -8.84 -8.19
C PHE A 182 23.14 -9.66 -8.16
N ILE A 183 23.46 -10.30 -7.03
CA ILE A 183 24.61 -11.18 -6.88
C ILE A 183 24.52 -12.33 -7.89
N GLY A 184 23.38 -13.03 -7.93
CA GLY A 184 23.17 -14.11 -8.88
C GLY A 184 23.27 -13.65 -10.34
N SER A 185 22.82 -12.42 -10.64
CA SER A 185 22.81 -11.90 -12.00
C SER A 185 24.22 -11.62 -12.53
N PHE A 186 25.07 -10.97 -11.73
CA PHE A 186 26.35 -10.44 -12.20
C PHE A 186 27.58 -11.21 -11.71
N PHE A 187 27.53 -11.85 -10.54
CA PHE A 187 28.69 -12.50 -9.91
C PHE A 187 28.70 -14.03 -10.12
N ARG A 188 27.68 -14.58 -10.78
CA ARG A 188 27.61 -16.00 -11.12
C ARG A 188 27.95 -16.25 -12.59
N GLY A 189 28.95 -17.10 -12.77
CA GLY A 189 29.46 -17.55 -14.07
C GLY A 189 29.22 -19.03 -14.32
N PRO A 190 30.06 -19.66 -15.16
CA PRO A 190 29.90 -21.06 -15.56
C PRO A 190 29.84 -22.04 -14.39
N GLY A 191 28.90 -22.99 -14.45
CA GLY A 191 28.67 -23.95 -13.37
C GLY A 191 28.25 -23.31 -12.03
N TRP A 192 27.68 -22.09 -12.06
CA TRP A 192 27.31 -21.29 -10.88
C TRP A 192 28.49 -20.90 -9.96
N ASN A 193 29.71 -20.90 -10.50
CA ASN A 193 30.89 -20.46 -9.75
C ASN A 193 30.94 -18.94 -9.62
N TRP A 194 31.56 -18.47 -8.54
CA TRP A 194 31.81 -17.05 -8.32
C TRP A 194 32.80 -16.52 -9.37
N ARG A 195 32.45 -15.41 -10.02
CA ARG A 195 33.28 -14.70 -10.98
C ARG A 195 33.14 -13.20 -10.78
N TRP A 196 34.24 -12.48 -10.90
CA TRP A 196 34.19 -11.02 -10.86
C TRP A 196 33.69 -10.45 -12.19
N PRO A 197 32.87 -9.39 -12.21
CA PRO A 197 32.32 -8.83 -13.44
C PRO A 197 33.36 -8.38 -14.48
N TRP A 198 34.58 -8.03 -14.03
CA TRP A 198 35.68 -7.61 -14.91
C TRP A 198 36.46 -8.78 -15.52
N GLU A 199 36.23 -10.03 -15.08
CA GLU A 199 36.76 -11.24 -15.74
C GLU A 199 35.85 -11.69 -16.91
N GLY A 200 34.59 -11.25 -16.92
CA GLY A 200 33.61 -11.57 -17.96
C GLY A 200 32.17 -11.53 -17.42
N ILE A 201 31.24 -11.05 -18.25
CA ILE A 201 29.80 -10.96 -17.92
C ILE A 201 29.07 -12.13 -18.59
N PHE A 202 28.43 -12.97 -17.78
CA PHE A 202 27.72 -14.18 -18.25
C PHE A 202 26.19 -14.00 -18.21
N PHE A 203 25.70 -12.81 -18.55
CA PHE A 203 24.27 -12.48 -18.51
C PHE A 203 23.72 -12.49 -19.93
N ASN A 204 22.92 -13.51 -20.25
CA ASN A 204 22.11 -13.54 -21.46
C ASN A 204 20.68 -13.15 -21.08
N LEU A 205 20.09 -12.23 -21.85
CA LEU A 205 18.71 -11.75 -21.70
C LEU A 205 17.73 -12.70 -22.39
#